data_AF-A0A351K180-F1
#
_entry.id   AF-A0A351K180-F1
#
_cell.length_a   1.000
_cell.length_b   1.000
_cell.length_c   1.000
_cell.angle_alpha   90.00
_cell.angle_beta   90.00
_cell.angle_gamma   90.00
#
_symmetry.space_group_name_H-M   'P 1'
#
loop_
_entity.id
_entity.type
_entity.pdbx_description
1 polymer ?
#
loop_
_entity_poly.entity_id
_entity_poly.type
_entity_poly.pdbx_seq_one_letter_code
_entity_poly.pdbx_strand_id
1 'polypeptide(L)'
;MLDLLNGFVVQLREAGLPVSLTENLDAMDAVQHIPIEDREAFKYALGATLIKNQAHWRSFETVFEVYFSLRGPEYKLANADGESSELDDLWREMQDASQEGDGRGG
;
A
#
# COMPACT_ATOMS: atom_id res chain seq x y z
N MET A 1 -10.54 4.78 8.20
CA MET A 1 -10.22 3.35 8.34
C MET A 1 -11.20 2.46 7.58
N LEU A 2 -12.50 2.47 7.92
CA LEU A 2 -13.52 1.63 7.25
C LEU A 2 -13.58 1.80 5.73
N ASP A 3 -13.65 3.04 5.25
CA ASP A 3 -13.71 3.32 3.80
C ASP A 3 -12.42 2.91 3.07
N LEU A 4 -11.28 2.98 3.76
CA LEU A 4 -9.98 2.56 3.25
C LEU A 4 -9.92 1.04 3.04
N LEU A 5 -10.34 0.27 4.05
CA LEU A 5 -10.37 -1.20 3.96
C LEU A 5 -11.41 -1.67 2.95
N ASN A 6 -12.58 -1.04 2.92
CA ASN A 6 -13.61 -1.36 1.93
C ASN A 6 -13.13 -1.09 0.50
N GLY A 7 -12.50 0.08 0.27
CA GLY A 7 -11.90 0.39 -1.02
C GLY A 7 -10.78 -0.58 -1.41
N PHE A 8 -9.96 -1.04 -0.45
CA PHE A 8 -8.92 -2.03 -0.70
C PHE A 8 -9.52 -3.38 -1.10
N VAL A 9 -10.56 -3.85 -0.42
CA VAL A 9 -11.28 -5.08 -0.76
C VAL A 9 -11.89 -5.01 -2.16
N VAL A 10 -12.42 -3.85 -2.57
CA VAL A 10 -12.89 -3.65 -3.94
C VAL A 10 -11.75 -3.84 -4.94
N GLN A 11 -10.58 -3.24 -4.70
CA GLN A 11 -9.42 -3.39 -5.59
C GLN A 11 -8.90 -4.83 -5.66
N LEU A 12 -8.91 -5.57 -4.55
CA LEU A 12 -8.56 -6.99 -4.56
C LEU A 12 -9.53 -7.80 -5.44
N ARG A 13 -10.84 -7.51 -5.37
CA ARG A 13 -11.84 -8.17 -6.23
C ARG A 13 -11.64 -7.81 -7.70
N GLU A 14 -11.35 -6.55 -8.01
CA GLU A 14 -11.05 -6.10 -9.38
C GLU A 14 -9.78 -6.75 -9.93
N ALA A 15 -8.79 -6.99 -9.08
CA ALA A 15 -7.57 -7.74 -9.41
C ALA A 15 -7.78 -9.27 -9.50
N GLY A 16 -9.02 -9.76 -9.31
CA GLY A 16 -9.38 -11.16 -9.43
C GLY A 16 -9.15 -12.00 -8.17
N LEU A 17 -8.83 -11.39 -7.04
CA LEU A 17 -8.67 -12.12 -5.78
C LEU A 17 -10.05 -12.42 -5.15
N PRO A 18 -10.34 -13.70 -4.82
CA PRO A 18 -11.61 -14.08 -4.22
C PRO A 18 -11.64 -13.72 -2.73
N VAL A 19 -12.20 -12.55 -2.41
CA VAL A 19 -12.42 -12.10 -1.03
C VAL A 19 -13.90 -12.28 -0.64
N SER A 20 -14.19 -12.68 0.58
CA SER A 20 -15.54 -12.85 1.13
C SER A 20 -15.88 -11.75 2.15
N LEU A 21 -17.16 -11.69 2.55
CA LEU A 21 -17.59 -10.75 3.60
C LEU A 21 -16.97 -11.09 4.95
N THR A 22 -16.86 -12.38 5.30
CA THR A 22 -16.26 -12.83 6.57
C THR A 22 -14.79 -12.42 6.66
N GLU A 23 -14.04 -12.60 5.59
CA GLU A 23 -12.63 -12.18 5.54
C GLU A 23 -12.46 -10.67 5.67
N ASN A 24 -13.39 -9.89 5.12
CA ASN A 24 -13.37 -8.44 5.31
C ASN A 24 -13.64 -8.06 6.79
N LEU A 25 -14.56 -8.76 7.47
CA LEU A 25 -14.80 -8.55 8.90
C LEU A 25 -13.57 -8.95 9.74
N ASP A 26 -12.96 -10.09 9.42
CA ASP A 26 -11.74 -10.57 10.09
C ASP A 26 -10.59 -9.57 9.90
N ALA A 27 -10.45 -9.02 8.70
CA ALA A 27 -9.46 -7.98 8.40
C ALA A 27 -9.72 -6.69 9.19
N MET A 28 -10.98 -6.26 9.31
CA MET A 28 -11.36 -5.09 10.11
C MET A 28 -11.07 -5.24 11.60
N ASP A 29 -11.14 -6.46 12.13
CA ASP A 29 -10.81 -6.77 13.52
C ASP A 29 -9.29 -6.84 13.71
N ALA A 30 -8.59 -7.59 12.87
CA ALA A 30 -7.15 -7.79 12.95
C ALA A 30 -6.37 -6.47 12.94
N VAL A 31 -6.70 -5.54 12.04
CA VAL A 31 -5.99 -4.26 11.92
C VAL A 31 -6.20 -3.30 13.09
N GLN A 32 -7.17 -3.54 13.97
CA GLN A 32 -7.33 -2.73 15.20
C GLN A 32 -6.23 -3.00 16.22
N HIS A 33 -5.56 -4.14 16.09
CA HIS A 33 -4.50 -4.58 17.00
C HIS A 33 -3.09 -4.31 16.46
N ILE A 34 -2.98 -3.74 15.25
CA ILE A 34 -1.70 -3.50 14.58
C ILE A 34 -1.36 -2.01 14.62
N PRO A 35 -0.14 -1.62 15.02
CA PRO A 35 0.32 -0.24 14.90
C PRO A 35 0.24 0.21 13.44
N ILE A 36 -0.41 1.35 13.18
CA ILE A 36 -0.58 1.88 11.82
C ILE A 36 0.76 2.29 11.21
N GLU A 37 1.77 2.58 12.04
CA GLU A 37 3.13 2.90 11.61
C GLU A 37 3.93 1.69 11.11
N ASP A 38 3.51 0.47 11.45
CA ASP A 38 4.18 -0.77 11.05
C ASP A 38 3.56 -1.32 9.75
N ARG A 39 4.14 -0.92 8.61
CA ARG A 39 3.68 -1.33 7.26
C ARG A 39 3.59 -2.84 7.14
N GLU A 40 4.66 -3.50 7.56
CA GLU A 40 4.83 -4.92 7.33
C GLU A 40 3.82 -5.69 8.17
N ALA A 41 3.71 -5.38 9.46
CA ALA A 41 2.69 -5.97 10.31
C ALA A 41 1.28 -5.75 9.77
N PHE A 42 0.99 -4.55 9.24
CA PHE A 42 -0.31 -4.23 8.65
C PHE A 42 -0.57 -5.04 7.36
N LYS A 43 0.43 -5.15 6.47
CA LYS A 43 0.36 -5.98 5.26
C LYS A 43 0.12 -7.45 5.60
N TYR A 44 0.88 -8.00 6.56
CA TYR A 44 0.76 -9.39 6.96
C TYR A 44 -0.57 -9.68 7.67
N ALA A 45 -1.09 -8.77 8.49
CA ALA A 45 -2.39 -8.94 9.14
C ALA A 45 -3.54 -8.96 8.12
N LEU A 46 -3.51 -8.08 7.13
CA LEU A 46 -4.47 -8.10 6.03
C LEU A 46 -4.32 -9.36 5.16
N GLY A 47 -3.10 -9.75 4.83
CA GLY A 47 -2.86 -10.96 4.04
C GLY A 47 -3.35 -12.22 4.75
N ALA A 48 -3.09 -12.33 6.06
CA ALA A 48 -3.49 -13.47 6.87
C ALA A 48 -5.02 -13.63 6.99
N THR A 49 -5.77 -12.54 6.87
CA THR A 49 -7.24 -12.53 6.98
C THR A 49 -7.95 -12.58 5.63
N LEU A 50 -7.32 -12.12 4.54
CA LEU A 50 -7.94 -11.98 3.22
C LEU A 50 -7.54 -13.05 2.20
N ILE A 51 -6.45 -13.80 2.44
CA ILE A 51 -5.88 -14.73 1.46
C ILE A 51 -6.17 -16.18 1.83
N LYS A 52 -6.96 -16.85 1.00
CA LYS A 52 -7.28 -18.29 1.13
C LYS A 52 -6.21 -19.22 0.60
N ASN A 53 -5.45 -18.76 -0.38
CA ASN A 53 -4.51 -19.58 -1.14
C ASN A 53 -3.21 -18.81 -1.32
N GLN A 54 -2.10 -19.46 -0.96
CA GLN A 54 -0.75 -18.93 -1.11
C GLN A 54 -0.45 -18.43 -2.53
N ALA A 55 -1.06 -19.02 -3.55
CA ALA A 55 -0.91 -18.58 -4.94
C ALA A 55 -1.35 -17.11 -5.16
N HIS A 56 -2.27 -16.58 -4.35
CA HIS A 56 -2.74 -15.20 -4.45
C HIS A 56 -1.88 -14.19 -3.70
N TRP A 57 -0.85 -14.65 -2.96
CA TRP A 57 0.00 -13.78 -2.14
C TRP A 57 0.67 -12.67 -2.95
N ARG A 58 1.29 -13.01 -4.09
CA ARG A 58 1.98 -12.02 -4.93
C ARG A 58 1.04 -10.95 -5.48
N SER A 59 -0.16 -11.35 -5.92
CA SER A 59 -1.16 -10.42 -6.43
C SER A 59 -1.68 -9.51 -5.32
N PHE A 60 -1.94 -10.06 -4.13
CA PHE A 60 -2.31 -9.28 -2.95
C PHE A 60 -1.24 -8.23 -2.62
N GLU A 61 0.02 -8.66 -2.55
CA GLU A 61 1.14 -7.77 -2.22
C GLU A 61 1.24 -6.63 -3.23
N THR A 62 1.15 -6.92 -4.53
CA THR A 62 1.18 -5.87 -5.56
C THR A 62 0.04 -4.87 -5.39
N VAL A 63 -1.19 -5.35 -5.16
CA VAL A 63 -2.35 -4.47 -4.94
C VAL A 63 -2.19 -3.66 -3.67
N PHE A 64 -1.66 -4.25 -2.60
CA PHE A 64 -1.38 -3.55 -1.34
C PHE A 64 -0.37 -2.41 -1.56
N GLU A 65 0.77 -2.70 -2.18
CA GLU A 65 1.81 -1.70 -2.40
C GLU A 65 1.28 -0.52 -3.23
N VAL A 66 0.54 -0.78 -4.31
CA VAL A 66 -0.05 0.28 -5.15
C VAL A 66 -1.14 1.04 -4.40
N TYR A 67 -2.04 0.35 -3.71
CA TYR A 67 -3.21 0.96 -3.08
C TYR A 67 -2.84 1.93 -1.95
N PHE A 68 -1.90 1.55 -1.08
CA PHE A 68 -1.53 2.35 0.08
C PHE A 68 -0.50 3.44 -0.25
N SER A 69 0.37 3.22 -1.25
CA SER A 69 1.37 4.23 -1.66
C SER A 69 0.75 5.48 -2.30
N LEU A 70 -0.42 5.36 -2.95
CA LEU A 70 -1.12 6.47 -3.60
C LEU A 70 -1.91 7.39 -2.64
N ARG A 71 -2.05 7.04 -1.36
CA ARG A 71 -2.96 7.74 -0.41
C ARG A 71 -2.28 8.75 0.54
N GLY A 72 -1.02 9.12 0.27
CA GLY A 72 -0.31 10.21 0.96
C GLY A 72 0.54 9.73 2.15
N PRO A 73 1.41 10.61 2.73
CA PRO A 73 2.42 10.23 3.73
C PRO A 73 1.90 9.48 4.95
N GLU A 74 0.65 9.74 5.32
CA GLU A 74 -0.07 9.13 6.45
C GLU A 74 -0.37 7.64 6.21
N TYR A 75 -0.30 7.22 4.93
CA TYR A 75 -0.38 5.84 4.44
C TYR A 75 0.81 5.46 3.53
N LYS A 76 1.80 6.37 3.34
CA LYS A 76 3.16 6.01 2.94
C LYS A 76 3.79 5.38 4.16
N LEU A 77 3.37 4.16 4.42
CA LEU A 77 3.98 3.35 5.45
C LEU A 77 5.42 3.17 4.95
N ALA A 78 6.39 3.65 5.72
CA ALA A 78 7.80 3.52 5.38
C ALA A 78 8.12 2.03 5.32
N ASN A 79 8.86 1.60 4.29
CA ASN A 79 9.46 0.27 4.30
C ASN A 79 10.34 0.18 5.57
N ALA A 80 10.28 -0.95 6.28
CA ALA A 80 11.00 -1.18 7.54
C ALA A 80 12.54 -1.07 7.40
N ASP A 81 12.98 -0.96 6.15
CA ASP A 81 14.34 -0.86 5.64
C ASP A 81 14.91 0.56 5.70
N GLY A 82 14.07 1.59 5.87
CA GLY A 82 14.53 2.99 5.78
C GLY A 82 14.98 3.42 4.38
N GLU A 83 14.83 2.55 3.37
CA GLU A 83 15.04 2.91 1.98
C GLU A 83 13.82 3.70 1.47
N SER A 84 14.09 4.88 0.91
CA SER A 84 13.12 5.58 0.08
C SER A 84 12.55 4.58 -0.93
N SER A 85 11.24 4.52 -1.05
CA SER A 85 10.62 3.72 -2.11
C SER A 85 11.25 4.11 -3.45
N GLU A 86 11.52 3.15 -4.35
CA GLU A 86 12.02 3.45 -5.71
C GLU A 86 11.16 4.52 -6.42
N LEU A 87 9.88 4.60 -6.06
CA LEU A 87 8.98 5.68 -6.46
C LEU A 87 9.40 7.05 -5.92
N ASP A 88 9.72 7.17 -4.63
CA ASP A 88 10.16 8.42 -4.01
C ASP A 88 11.48 8.92 -4.62
N ASP A 89 12.40 8.01 -4.98
CA ASP A 89 13.63 8.37 -5.70
C ASP A 89 13.32 8.88 -7.11
N LEU A 90 12.42 8.20 -7.83
CA LEU A 90 11.96 8.64 -9.17
C LEU A 90 11.27 10.02 -9.13
N TRP A 91 10.45 10.27 -8.10
CA TRP A 91 9.75 11.54 -7.92
C TRP A 91 10.73 12.68 -7.61
N ARG A 92 11.77 12.42 -6.80
CA ARG A 92 12.85 13.39 -6.54
C ARG A 92 13.65 13.71 -7.79
N GLU A 93 14.03 12.71 -8.57
CA GLU A 93 14.79 12.89 -9.81
C GLU A 93 14.03 13.74 -10.83
N MET A 94 12.71 13.50 -11.01
CA MET A 94 11.89 14.36 -11.86
C MET A 94 11.80 15.81 -11.36
N GLN A 95 11.80 16.01 -10.04
CA GLN A 95 11.64 17.33 -9.44
C GLN A 95 12.92 18.18 -9.56
N ASP A 96 14.09 17.55 -9.46
CA ASP A 96 15.40 18.17 -9.71
C ASP A 96 15.61 18.47 -11.20
N ALA A 97 15.27 17.54 -12.09
CA ALA A 97 15.33 17.75 -13.54
C ALA A 97 14.45 18.92 -14.02
N SER A 98 13.34 19.18 -13.30
CA SER A 98 12.44 20.31 -13.58
C SER A 98 12.96 21.65 -13.06
N GLN A 99 13.89 21.67 -12.09
CA GLN A 99 14.49 22.87 -11.52
C GLN A 99 15.77 23.31 -12.24
N GLU A 100 16.53 22.38 -12.85
CA GLU A 100 17.74 22.73 -13.63
C GLU A 100 17.46 23.40 -14.98
N GLY A 101 16.19 23.42 -15.43
CA GLY A 101 15.78 24.01 -16.71
C GLY A 101 15.56 25.53 -16.73
N ASP A 102 15.42 26.20 -15.58
CA ASP A 102 14.99 27.62 -15.50
C ASP A 102 16.09 28.58 -14.99
N GLY A 103 17.35 28.16 -15.07
CA GLY A 103 18.49 28.83 -14.43
C GLY A 103 19.51 29.49 -15.36
N ARG A 104 19.21 29.76 -16.63
CA ARG A 104 20.16 30.44 -17.54
C ARG A 104 19.49 31.37 -18.56
N GLY A 105 19.36 32.63 -18.17
CA GLY A 105 18.97 33.73 -19.04
C GLY A 105 19.21 35.08 -18.36
N GLY A 106 20.47 35.35 -18.01
CA GLY A 106 20.97 36.70 -17.69
C GLY A 106 21.56 37.36 -18.92
#